data_AF-A0A7V5SSG2-F1
#
_entry.id   AF-A0A7V5SSG2-F1
#
_cell.length_a   1.000
_cell.length_b   1.000
_cell.length_c   1.000
_cell.angle_alpha   90.00
_cell.angle_beta   90.00
_cell.angle_gamma   90.00
#
_symmetry.space_group_name_H-M   'P 1'
#
loop_
_entity.id
_entity.type
_entity.pdbx_description
1 polymer ?
#
loop_
_entity_poly.entity_id
_entity_poly.type
_entity_poly.pdbx_seq_one_letter_code
_entity_poly.pdbx_strand_id
1 'polypeptide(L)'
;MKSLNLIIVIFMAFGILRPLEAQNARIKIDTDRKIGEVDKHIYGNFTEHLGRCIYGGIYDKGSPLSDEDGFRKDVIEAVKGLNVSHIRYPGGNFVSNYHWLDGVGPNRIPRMELAWARLETNEFGTDEFMKFIKKVGSEPYFSVNMGTGTIEEAQWWVEYCNVKEGPYFAELRKKNGYPEPYNIKYWSLGNEMDGFW
;
A
#
# COMPACT_ATOMS: atom_id res chain seq x y z
N MET A 1 56.34 -23.17 37.03
CA MET A 1 56.13 -22.45 35.75
C MET A 1 54.74 -22.63 35.10
N LYS A 2 53.85 -23.52 35.56
CA LYS A 2 52.48 -23.65 35.00
C LYS A 2 51.40 -22.81 35.70
N SER A 3 51.62 -22.40 36.95
CA SER A 3 50.66 -21.63 37.75
C SER A 3 50.64 -20.13 37.45
N LEU A 4 51.77 -19.56 36.99
CA LEU A 4 51.89 -18.13 36.72
C LEU A 4 51.14 -17.71 35.44
N ASN A 5 51.11 -18.57 34.42
CA ASN A 5 50.40 -18.30 33.16
C ASN A 5 48.88 -18.34 33.30
N LEU A 6 48.34 -19.12 34.25
CA LEU A 6 46.89 -19.21 34.47
C LEU A 6 46.34 -17.96 35.18
N ILE A 7 47.12 -17.37 36.09
CA ILE A 7 46.75 -16.15 36.83
C ILE A 7 46.75 -14.92 35.90
N ILE A 8 47.69 -14.84 34.97
CA ILE A 8 47.78 -13.73 34.00
C ILE A 8 46.61 -13.75 33.00
N VAL A 9 46.15 -14.93 32.58
CA VAL A 9 45.01 -15.07 31.66
C VAL A 9 43.69 -14.68 32.34
N ILE A 10 43.51 -14.98 33.64
CA ILE A 10 42.31 -14.59 34.40
C ILE A 10 42.26 -13.07 34.62
N PHE A 11 43.40 -12.40 34.86
CA PHE A 11 43.44 -10.94 35.02
C PHE A 11 43.19 -10.18 33.71
N MET A 12 43.60 -10.71 32.55
CA MET A 12 43.26 -10.10 31.25
C MET A 12 41.77 -10.24 30.89
N ALA A 13 41.11 -11.32 31.34
CA ALA A 13 39.68 -11.52 31.11
C ALA A 13 38.78 -10.58 31.93
N PHE A 14 39.22 -10.12 33.10
CA PHE A 14 38.47 -9.19 33.94
C PHE A 14 38.68 -7.70 33.57
N GLY A 15 39.72 -7.36 32.81
CA GLY A 15 40.04 -5.98 32.42
C GLY A 15 39.20 -5.39 31.26
N ILE A 16 38.31 -6.17 30.65
CA ILE A 16 37.54 -5.77 29.45
C ILE A 16 36.03 -5.67 29.73
N LEU A 17 35.58 -5.82 30.97
CA LEU A 17 34.22 -5.48 31.36
C LEU A 17 34.13 -3.97 31.61
N ARG A 18 33.97 -3.19 30.54
CA ARG A 18 33.43 -1.83 30.68
C ARG A 18 31.99 -1.97 31.18
N PRO A 19 31.62 -1.44 32.36
CA PRO A 19 30.22 -1.34 32.69
C PRO A 19 29.56 -0.50 31.60
N LEU A 20 28.50 -1.04 30.98
CA LEU A 20 27.60 -0.24 30.15
C LEU A 20 26.91 0.75 31.08
N GLU A 21 27.50 1.93 31.27
CA GLU A 21 26.81 3.03 31.94
C GLU A 21 25.69 3.51 31.01
N ALA A 22 24.45 3.48 31.52
CA ALA A 22 23.32 4.04 30.81
C ALA A 22 23.57 5.53 30.56
N GLN A 23 23.37 5.99 29.33
CA GLN A 23 23.43 7.42 29.02
C GLN A 23 22.30 8.16 29.75
N ASN A 24 22.64 9.27 30.40
CA ASN A 24 21.67 10.18 30.98
C ASN A 24 21.02 11.03 29.87
N ALA A 25 19.84 10.64 29.41
CA ALA A 25 19.03 11.42 28.46
C ALA A 25 17.98 12.27 29.19
N ARG A 26 17.75 13.51 28.71
CA ARG A 26 16.71 14.41 29.23
C ARG A 26 15.75 14.82 28.12
N ILE A 27 14.47 14.52 28.30
CA ILE A 27 13.38 15.01 27.45
C ILE A 27 12.70 16.19 28.17
N LYS A 28 12.46 17.29 27.46
CA LYS A 28 11.63 18.41 27.94
C LYS A 28 10.41 18.53 27.04
N ILE A 29 9.24 18.65 27.63
CA ILE A 29 7.99 18.92 26.93
C ILE A 29 7.58 20.35 27.27
N ASP A 30 7.51 21.20 26.25
CA ASP A 30 7.13 22.60 26.35
C ASP A 30 5.89 22.80 25.47
N THR A 31 4.72 23.00 26.09
CA THR A 31 3.42 23.05 25.39
C THR A 31 3.22 24.34 24.59
N ASP A 32 4.05 25.35 24.82
CA ASP A 32 4.04 26.60 24.06
C ASP A 32 4.82 26.49 22.74
N ARG A 33 5.70 25.47 22.62
CA ARG A 33 6.44 25.16 21.38
C ARG A 33 5.67 24.21 20.48
N LYS A 34 4.67 24.74 19.78
CA LYS A 34 3.88 23.97 18.80
C LYS A 34 4.54 24.00 17.42
N ILE A 35 4.66 22.84 16.78
CA ILE A 35 5.14 22.72 15.38
C ILE A 35 3.96 22.93 14.41
N GLY A 36 2.85 22.23 14.64
CA GLY A 36 1.66 22.27 13.79
C GLY A 36 0.61 21.26 14.24
N GLU A 37 -0.53 21.26 13.55
CA GLU A 37 -1.53 20.19 13.69
C GLU A 37 -1.05 18.92 12.99
N VAL A 38 -1.27 17.78 13.61
CA VAL A 38 -0.90 16.49 13.03
C VAL A 38 -1.98 16.08 12.04
N ASP A 39 -1.65 16.12 10.75
CA ASP A 39 -2.56 15.65 9.71
C ASP A 39 -2.73 14.12 9.81
N LYS A 40 -3.97 13.63 9.85
CA LYS A 40 -4.28 12.19 9.92
C LYS A 40 -3.68 11.39 8.76
N HIS A 41 -3.46 12.02 7.60
CA HIS A 41 -2.92 11.36 6.42
C HIS A 41 -1.47 10.93 6.61
N ILE A 42 -0.73 11.41 7.62
CA ILE A 42 0.60 10.82 7.92
C ILE A 42 0.51 9.36 8.40
N TYR A 43 -0.68 8.89 8.80
CA TYR A 43 -0.98 7.51 9.19
C TYR A 43 -1.59 6.68 8.04
N GLY A 44 -1.21 7.01 6.80
CA GLY A 44 -1.58 6.23 5.62
C GLY A 44 -0.83 4.90 5.51
N ASN A 45 -1.25 4.08 4.55
CA ASN A 45 -0.58 2.84 4.19
C ASN A 45 -0.57 2.68 2.65
N PHE A 46 -0.05 1.55 2.17
CA PHE A 46 0.20 1.32 0.76
C PHE A 46 -0.04 -0.14 0.41
N THR A 47 -0.77 -0.36 -0.68
CA THR A 47 -1.03 -1.67 -1.27
C THR A 47 -0.57 -1.69 -2.72
N GLU A 48 0.18 -2.72 -3.06
CA GLU A 48 0.67 -2.94 -4.42
C GLU A 48 0.27 -4.33 -4.90
N HIS A 49 0.06 -4.47 -6.20
CA HIS A 49 0.06 -5.77 -6.87
C HIS A 49 1.47 -6.39 -6.88
N LEU A 50 1.98 -6.69 -5.67
CA LEU A 50 3.31 -7.22 -5.40
C LEU A 50 3.19 -8.44 -4.49
N GLY A 51 3.67 -9.58 -5.00
CA GLY A 51 3.75 -10.83 -4.25
C GLY A 51 2.38 -11.26 -3.71
N ARG A 52 2.20 -11.17 -2.40
CA ARG A 52 0.97 -11.60 -1.70
C ARG A 52 0.22 -10.46 -1.01
N CYS A 53 0.50 -9.21 -1.37
CA CYS A 53 -0.20 -8.06 -0.79
C CYS A 53 -1.71 -8.10 -1.14
N ILE A 54 -2.03 -8.23 -2.43
CA ILE A 54 -3.40 -8.43 -2.91
C ILE A 54 -3.80 -9.90 -2.82
N TYR A 55 -3.26 -10.75 -3.70
CA TYR A 55 -3.64 -12.16 -3.80
C TYR A 55 -3.07 -13.01 -2.67
N GLY A 56 -3.95 -13.64 -1.90
CA GLY A 56 -3.59 -14.38 -0.68
C GLY A 56 -3.27 -13.48 0.52
N GLY A 57 -3.45 -12.17 0.38
CA GLY A 57 -3.36 -11.14 1.42
C GLY A 57 -4.73 -10.53 1.67
N ILE A 58 -4.99 -9.35 1.10
CA ILE A 58 -6.30 -8.68 1.19
C ILE A 58 -7.42 -9.52 0.55
N TYR A 59 -7.12 -10.19 -0.56
CA TYR A 59 -8.08 -10.89 -1.41
C TYR A 59 -7.69 -12.35 -1.62
N ASP A 60 -8.56 -13.26 -1.19
CA ASP A 60 -8.33 -14.71 -1.23
C ASP A 60 -9.67 -15.46 -1.24
N LYS A 61 -10.28 -15.64 -2.42
CA LYS A 61 -11.58 -16.33 -2.55
C LYS A 61 -11.61 -17.75 -1.99
N GLY A 62 -10.46 -18.42 -1.92
CA GLY A 62 -10.35 -19.81 -1.46
C GLY A 62 -10.26 -19.94 0.06
N SER A 63 -10.02 -18.84 0.78
CA SER A 63 -9.83 -18.89 2.23
C SER A 63 -11.15 -19.02 3.00
N PRO A 64 -11.21 -19.87 4.05
CA PRO A 64 -12.38 -19.93 4.93
C PRO A 64 -12.60 -18.64 5.75
N LEU A 65 -11.62 -17.74 5.76
CA LEU A 65 -11.68 -16.46 6.46
C LEU A 65 -12.21 -15.33 5.56
N SER A 66 -12.49 -15.60 4.29
CA SER A 66 -12.97 -14.59 3.37
C SER A 66 -14.48 -14.35 3.50
N ASP A 67 -14.90 -13.15 3.11
CA ASP A 67 -16.30 -12.80 2.90
C ASP A 67 -16.79 -13.22 1.50
N GLU A 68 -18.04 -12.94 1.18
CA GLU A 68 -18.68 -13.27 -0.09
C GLU A 68 -18.09 -12.57 -1.31
N ASP A 69 -17.40 -11.44 -1.11
CA ASP A 69 -16.68 -10.74 -2.17
C ASP A 69 -15.25 -11.30 -2.34
N GLY A 70 -14.78 -12.17 -1.44
CA GLY A 70 -13.43 -12.76 -1.46
C GLY A 70 -12.39 -12.00 -0.62
N PHE A 71 -12.79 -10.99 0.15
CA PHE A 71 -11.86 -10.27 1.03
C PHE A 71 -11.67 -11.00 2.36
N ARG A 72 -10.43 -11.06 2.82
CA ARG A 72 -10.08 -11.69 4.10
C ARG A 72 -10.59 -10.85 5.28
N LYS A 73 -11.58 -11.36 6.02
CA LYS A 73 -12.20 -10.64 7.14
C LYS A 73 -11.24 -10.35 8.28
N ASP A 74 -10.34 -11.28 8.58
CA ASP A 74 -9.29 -11.09 9.58
C ASP A 74 -8.29 -9.99 9.20
N VAL A 75 -7.99 -9.85 7.91
CA VAL A 75 -7.17 -8.74 7.39
C VAL A 75 -7.93 -7.41 7.47
N ILE A 76 -9.21 -7.38 7.10
CA ILE A 76 -10.06 -6.19 7.24
C ILE A 76 -10.06 -5.68 8.69
N GLU A 77 -10.28 -6.57 9.65
CA GLU A 77 -10.32 -6.18 11.07
C GLU A 77 -8.94 -5.72 11.59
N ALA A 78 -7.85 -6.33 11.12
CA ALA A 78 -6.51 -5.86 11.43
C ALA A 78 -6.25 -4.44 10.89
N VAL A 79 -6.65 -4.16 9.64
CA VAL A 79 -6.49 -2.82 9.03
C VAL A 79 -7.33 -1.77 9.76
N LYS A 80 -8.57 -2.08 10.14
CA LYS A 80 -9.39 -1.19 10.98
C LYS A 80 -8.72 -0.92 12.32
N GLY A 81 -8.17 -1.94 12.96
CA GLY A 81 -7.46 -1.81 14.23
C GLY A 81 -6.23 -0.90 14.17
N LEU A 82 -5.61 -0.76 12.99
CA LEU A 82 -4.48 0.15 12.75
C LEU A 82 -4.92 1.60 12.50
N ASN A 83 -6.22 1.88 12.33
CA ASN A 83 -6.75 3.20 11.99
C ASN A 83 -6.08 3.85 10.76
N VAL A 84 -5.88 3.05 9.71
CA VAL A 84 -5.25 3.54 8.47
C VAL A 84 -6.10 4.63 7.82
N SER A 85 -5.56 5.84 7.70
CA SER A 85 -6.34 7.01 7.23
C SER A 85 -6.61 6.97 5.73
N HIS A 86 -5.62 6.54 4.95
CA HIS A 86 -5.75 6.38 3.50
C HIS A 86 -4.80 5.28 3.00
N ILE A 87 -5.12 4.69 1.85
CA ILE A 87 -4.34 3.59 1.28
C ILE A 87 -4.00 3.92 -0.18
N ARG A 88 -2.70 3.92 -0.50
CA ARG A 88 -2.18 4.07 -1.87
C ARG A 88 -2.36 2.77 -2.69
N TYR A 89 -2.74 2.88 -3.97
CA TYR A 89 -3.04 1.78 -4.91
C TYR A 89 -2.88 2.25 -6.38
N PRO A 90 -2.63 1.40 -7.40
CA PRO A 90 -2.38 -0.05 -7.39
C PRO A 90 -0.93 -0.42 -7.17
N GLY A 91 -0.06 0.57 -7.00
CA GLY A 91 1.32 0.27 -6.78
C GLY A 91 2.26 1.45 -6.70
N GLY A 92 3.50 1.01 -6.55
CA GLY A 92 4.73 1.71 -6.83
C GLY A 92 5.15 1.26 -8.22
N ASN A 93 6.20 0.46 -8.34
CA ASN A 93 6.73 0.07 -9.66
C ASN A 93 5.68 -0.62 -10.56
N PHE A 94 4.77 -1.42 -9.98
CA PHE A 94 3.68 -2.07 -10.71
C PHE A 94 2.88 -1.10 -11.59
N VAL A 95 2.61 0.13 -11.10
CA VAL A 95 1.73 1.04 -11.83
C VAL A 95 2.34 1.52 -13.15
N SER A 96 3.66 1.51 -13.28
CA SER A 96 4.37 2.03 -14.44
C SER A 96 4.18 1.20 -15.72
N ASN A 97 3.63 -0.02 -15.62
CA ASN A 97 3.22 -0.80 -16.79
C ASN A 97 1.78 -1.36 -16.69
N TYR A 98 0.98 -0.80 -15.78
CA TYR A 98 -0.39 -1.21 -15.53
C TYR A 98 -1.39 -0.45 -16.40
N HIS A 99 -2.28 -1.17 -17.07
CA HIS A 99 -3.39 -0.57 -17.82
C HIS A 99 -4.72 -0.80 -17.08
N TRP A 100 -5.26 0.25 -16.46
CA TRP A 100 -6.36 0.12 -15.49
C TRP A 100 -7.64 -0.50 -16.08
N LEU A 101 -7.84 -0.37 -17.39
CA LEU A 101 -8.96 -0.97 -18.12
C LEU A 101 -8.94 -2.50 -18.08
N ASP A 102 -7.75 -3.12 -18.00
CA ASP A 102 -7.64 -4.58 -17.85
C ASP A 102 -8.21 -5.04 -16.49
N GLY A 103 -8.24 -4.13 -15.51
CA GLY A 103 -8.71 -4.31 -14.14
C GLY A 103 -10.09 -3.71 -13.85
N VAL A 104 -10.96 -3.46 -14.84
CA VAL A 104 -12.40 -3.17 -14.60
C VAL A 104 -13.36 -4.05 -15.40
N GLY A 105 -14.59 -4.23 -14.90
CA GLY A 105 -15.64 -4.98 -15.59
C GLY A 105 -15.42 -6.50 -15.69
N PRO A 106 -16.27 -7.23 -16.44
CA PRO A 106 -16.24 -8.70 -16.45
C PRO A 106 -15.11 -9.30 -17.30
N ASN A 107 -14.57 -8.55 -18.26
CA ASN A 107 -13.57 -9.04 -19.20
C ASN A 107 -12.16 -8.73 -18.69
N ARG A 108 -11.70 -9.49 -17.70
CA ARG A 108 -10.34 -9.36 -17.14
C ARG A 108 -9.30 -9.90 -18.13
N ILE A 109 -8.23 -9.14 -18.35
CA ILE A 109 -7.14 -9.53 -19.27
C ILE A 109 -5.89 -9.80 -18.44
N PRO A 110 -5.40 -11.04 -18.34
CA PRO A 110 -4.12 -11.31 -17.68
C PRO A 110 -2.95 -10.64 -18.42
N ARG A 111 -2.01 -10.05 -17.67
CA ARG A 111 -0.82 -9.36 -18.21
C ARG A 111 0.44 -9.87 -17.55
N MET A 112 1.53 -9.91 -18.33
CA MET A 112 2.85 -9.96 -17.71
C MET A 112 3.14 -8.58 -17.11
N GLU A 113 3.27 -8.57 -15.80
CA GLU A 113 3.70 -7.44 -15.00
C GLU A 113 5.24 -7.48 -14.95
N LEU A 114 5.89 -6.33 -15.18
CA LEU A 114 7.33 -6.30 -15.49
C LEU A 114 8.22 -5.91 -14.30
N ALA A 115 7.70 -5.18 -13.31
CA ALA A 115 8.49 -4.76 -12.15
C ALA A 115 8.88 -5.93 -11.24
N TRP A 116 8.00 -6.92 -11.10
CA TRP A 116 8.12 -8.08 -10.21
C TRP A 116 8.14 -9.41 -10.98
N ALA A 117 8.10 -9.35 -12.32
CA ALA A 117 8.16 -10.48 -13.23
C ALA A 117 7.09 -11.54 -12.92
N ARG A 118 5.84 -11.10 -12.73
CA ARG A 118 4.70 -11.98 -12.43
C ARG A 118 3.60 -11.86 -13.47
N LEU A 119 2.77 -12.91 -13.53
CA LEU A 119 1.49 -12.82 -14.22
C LEU A 119 0.49 -12.14 -13.29
N GLU A 120 -0.03 -10.99 -13.70
CA GLU A 120 -1.16 -10.32 -13.07
C GLU A 120 -2.45 -10.81 -13.72
N THR A 121 -3.37 -11.36 -12.94
CA THR A 121 -4.64 -11.91 -13.45
C THR A 121 -5.69 -10.84 -13.70
N ASN A 122 -5.54 -9.68 -13.07
CA ASN A 122 -6.50 -8.57 -13.01
C ASN A 122 -7.86 -8.98 -12.43
N GLU A 123 -7.90 -10.03 -11.61
CA GLU A 123 -9.11 -10.41 -10.86
C GLU A 123 -9.49 -9.39 -9.77
N PHE A 124 -8.51 -8.62 -9.32
CA PHE A 124 -8.68 -7.51 -8.40
C PHE A 124 -8.25 -6.24 -9.13
N GLY A 125 -9.13 -5.24 -9.20
CA GLY A 125 -8.79 -3.96 -9.80
C GLY A 125 -9.44 -2.78 -9.08
N THR A 126 -9.72 -1.73 -9.85
CA THR A 126 -10.28 -0.47 -9.31
C THR A 126 -11.52 -0.72 -8.47
N ASP A 127 -12.46 -1.50 -8.99
CA ASP A 127 -13.78 -1.65 -8.39
C ASP A 127 -13.71 -2.48 -7.09
N GLU A 128 -12.92 -3.55 -7.09
CA GLU A 128 -12.65 -4.39 -5.91
C GLU A 128 -11.89 -3.62 -4.84
N PHE A 129 -10.88 -2.81 -5.24
CA PHE A 129 -10.17 -1.95 -4.31
C PHE A 129 -11.11 -0.96 -3.61
N MET A 130 -12.02 -0.34 -4.36
CA MET A 130 -12.99 0.59 -3.78
C MET A 130 -13.98 -0.08 -2.82
N LYS A 131 -14.38 -1.34 -3.09
CA LYS A 131 -15.12 -2.15 -2.11
C LYS A 131 -14.30 -2.40 -0.84
N PHE A 132 -13.02 -2.75 -0.98
CA PHE A 132 -12.12 -2.97 0.16
C PHE A 132 -11.98 -1.69 1.01
N ILE A 133 -11.72 -0.55 0.37
CA ILE A 133 -11.64 0.77 1.01
C ILE A 133 -12.88 1.06 1.85
N LYS A 134 -14.08 0.81 1.29
CA LYS A 134 -15.34 0.98 2.03
C LYS A 134 -15.44 0.04 3.24
N LYS A 135 -14.96 -1.21 3.14
CA LYS A 135 -14.99 -2.19 4.24
C LYS A 135 -14.05 -1.81 5.37
N VAL A 136 -12.87 -1.25 5.07
CA VAL A 136 -11.88 -0.86 6.09
C VAL A 136 -12.07 0.56 6.64
N GLY A 137 -12.86 1.41 5.96
CA GLY A 137 -13.13 2.78 6.41
C GLY A 137 -11.98 3.75 6.17
N SER A 138 -11.13 3.49 5.18
CA SER A 138 -10.02 4.37 4.77
C SER A 138 -10.42 5.26 3.59
N GLU A 139 -9.56 6.21 3.23
CA GLU A 139 -9.67 6.98 1.99
C GLU A 139 -8.79 6.37 0.87
N PRO A 140 -9.22 6.38 -0.40
CA PRO A 140 -8.40 5.91 -1.51
C PRO A 140 -7.36 6.95 -1.94
N TYR A 141 -6.15 6.50 -2.28
CA TYR A 141 -5.11 7.28 -2.94
C TYR A 141 -4.64 6.50 -4.18
N PHE A 142 -4.90 7.03 -5.38
CA PHE A 142 -4.55 6.34 -6.62
C PHE A 142 -3.22 6.82 -7.20
N SER A 143 -2.49 5.93 -7.83
CA SER A 143 -1.34 6.26 -8.69
C SER A 143 -1.71 5.97 -10.14
N VAL A 144 -1.44 6.89 -11.07
CA VAL A 144 -1.65 6.66 -12.51
C VAL A 144 -0.37 6.19 -13.19
N ASN A 145 -0.51 5.40 -14.25
CA ASN A 145 0.62 4.92 -15.05
C ASN A 145 1.25 6.09 -15.83
N MET A 146 2.50 6.40 -15.52
CA MET A 146 3.33 7.38 -16.25
C MET A 146 4.59 6.74 -16.87
N GLY A 147 4.66 5.40 -16.90
CA GLY A 147 5.72 4.67 -17.58
C GLY A 147 5.31 4.33 -19.01
N THR A 148 4.42 3.36 -19.17
CA THR A 148 3.92 2.93 -20.48
C THR A 148 2.53 3.46 -20.83
N GLY A 149 1.84 4.07 -19.86
CA GLY A 149 0.51 4.66 -20.03
C GLY A 149 0.54 6.00 -20.75
N THR A 150 -0.65 6.53 -21.05
CA THR A 150 -0.80 7.87 -21.64
C THR A 150 -1.56 8.83 -20.72
N ILE A 151 -1.49 10.13 -21.03
CA ILE A 151 -2.24 11.16 -20.31
C ILE A 151 -3.75 10.91 -20.47
N GLU A 152 -4.19 10.48 -21.65
CA GLU A 152 -5.58 10.12 -21.92
C GLU A 152 -6.02 8.95 -21.04
N GLU A 153 -5.18 7.92 -20.89
CA GLU A 153 -5.50 6.78 -20.03
C GLU A 153 -5.69 7.21 -18.57
N ALA A 154 -4.83 8.11 -18.07
CA ALA A 154 -4.99 8.70 -16.73
C ALA A 154 -6.28 9.54 -16.62
N GLN A 155 -6.58 10.36 -17.62
CA GLN A 155 -7.82 11.15 -17.66
C GLN A 155 -9.06 10.26 -17.63
N TRP A 156 -9.07 9.18 -18.41
CA TRP A 156 -10.17 8.23 -18.47
C TRP A 156 -10.39 7.53 -17.14
N TRP A 157 -9.32 7.24 -16.40
CA TRP A 157 -9.45 6.65 -15.07
C TRP A 157 -10.06 7.64 -14.07
N VAL A 158 -9.65 8.91 -14.12
CA VAL A 158 -10.28 9.97 -13.30
C VAL A 158 -11.75 10.12 -13.67
N GLU A 159 -12.11 10.09 -14.96
CA GLU A 159 -13.50 10.11 -15.43
C GLU A 159 -14.28 8.91 -14.89
N TYR A 160 -13.76 7.70 -15.07
CA TYR A 160 -14.34 6.45 -14.56
C TYR A 160 -14.61 6.54 -13.07
N CYS A 161 -13.66 7.06 -12.28
CA CYS A 161 -13.77 7.07 -10.84
C CYS A 161 -14.66 8.22 -10.29
N ASN A 162 -14.66 9.39 -10.93
CA ASN A 162 -15.17 10.60 -10.28
C ASN A 162 -16.34 11.28 -11.00
N VAL A 163 -16.55 11.01 -12.29
CA VAL A 163 -17.67 11.64 -13.02
C VAL A 163 -18.95 10.86 -12.72
N LYS A 164 -20.01 11.59 -12.34
CA LYS A 164 -21.28 10.98 -11.99
C LYS A 164 -21.92 10.26 -13.18
N GLU A 165 -22.04 10.94 -14.32
CA GLU A 165 -22.74 10.43 -15.49
C GLU A 165 -22.47 11.23 -16.76
N GLY A 166 -22.79 10.63 -17.92
CA GLY A 166 -22.76 11.26 -19.25
C GLY A 166 -21.61 10.76 -20.13
N PRO A 167 -20.34 11.09 -19.81
CA PRO A 167 -19.17 10.60 -20.53
C PRO A 167 -18.99 9.08 -20.50
N TYR A 168 -18.27 8.54 -21.49
CA TYR A 168 -18.17 7.10 -21.74
C TYR A 168 -17.69 6.29 -20.53
N PHE A 169 -16.64 6.74 -19.85
CA PHE A 169 -16.05 5.98 -18.74
C PHE A 169 -16.88 6.08 -17.46
N ALA A 170 -17.61 7.18 -17.26
CA ALA A 170 -18.61 7.25 -16.19
C ALA A 170 -19.72 6.21 -16.41
N GLU A 171 -20.25 6.12 -17.62
CA GLU A 171 -21.28 5.12 -17.97
C GLU A 171 -20.72 3.69 -17.97
N LEU A 172 -19.44 3.50 -18.31
CA LEU A 172 -18.76 2.21 -18.17
C LEU A 172 -18.72 1.75 -16.71
N ARG A 173 -18.39 2.63 -15.76
CA ARG A 173 -18.43 2.32 -14.32
C ARG A 173 -19.82 1.86 -13.89
N LYS A 174 -20.86 2.58 -14.31
CA LYS A 174 -22.26 2.20 -14.02
C LYS A 174 -22.59 0.82 -14.61
N LYS A 175 -22.20 0.57 -15.87
CA LYS A 175 -22.41 -0.71 -16.56
C LYS A 175 -21.69 -1.86 -15.84
N ASN A 176 -20.54 -1.60 -15.23
CA ASN A 176 -19.80 -2.56 -14.41
C ASN A 176 -20.43 -2.81 -13.03
N GLY A 177 -21.56 -2.16 -12.71
CA GLY A 177 -22.31 -2.38 -11.47
C GLY A 177 -22.07 -1.34 -10.38
N TYR A 178 -21.37 -0.25 -10.68
CA TYR A 178 -21.00 0.78 -9.70
C TYR A 178 -21.58 2.15 -10.12
N PRO A 179 -22.87 2.41 -9.82
CA PRO A 179 -23.57 3.59 -10.34
C PRO A 179 -22.99 4.91 -9.80
N GLU A 180 -22.64 4.95 -8.52
CA GLU A 180 -22.13 6.15 -7.85
C GLU A 180 -20.63 6.36 -8.12
N PRO A 181 -20.16 7.60 -8.27
CA PRO A 181 -18.74 7.90 -8.36
C PRO A 181 -18.03 7.58 -7.03
N TYR A 182 -16.78 7.12 -7.15
CA TYR A 182 -15.89 6.83 -6.02
C TYR A 182 -15.35 8.09 -5.34
N ASN A 183 -15.34 9.23 -6.03
CA ASN A 183 -14.90 10.54 -5.51
C ASN A 183 -13.47 10.51 -4.92
N ILE A 184 -12.55 9.88 -5.64
CA ILE A 184 -11.13 9.78 -5.27
C ILE A 184 -10.49 11.17 -5.35
N LYS A 185 -9.92 11.63 -4.22
CA LYS A 185 -9.33 12.96 -4.07
C LYS A 185 -7.83 12.99 -4.35
N TYR A 186 -7.10 11.95 -3.91
CA TYR A 186 -5.65 11.91 -3.97
C TYR A 186 -5.20 11.06 -5.14
N TRP A 187 -4.38 11.66 -6.01
CA TRP A 187 -3.81 11.03 -7.20
C TRP A 187 -2.32 11.36 -7.29
N SER A 188 -1.46 10.36 -7.52
CA SER A 188 -0.05 10.56 -7.87
C SER A 188 0.15 10.38 -9.35
N LEU A 189 1.05 11.18 -9.90
CA LEU A 189 1.47 11.09 -11.29
C LEU A 189 2.67 10.13 -11.37
N GLY A 190 2.40 8.85 -11.64
CA GLY A 190 3.43 7.82 -11.73
C GLY A 190 3.95 7.31 -10.39
N ASN A 191 5.09 6.63 -10.47
CA ASN A 191 5.89 6.14 -9.35
C ASN A 191 7.39 6.26 -9.67
N GLU A 192 8.16 6.91 -8.80
CA GLU A 192 9.64 6.86 -8.75
C GLU A 192 10.34 6.82 -10.12
N MET A 193 9.90 7.70 -11.03
CA MET A 193 10.33 7.71 -12.43
C MET A 193 11.80 8.13 -12.63
N ASP A 194 12.47 8.51 -11.54
CA ASP A 194 13.90 8.80 -11.49
C ASP A 194 14.77 7.54 -11.41
N GLY A 195 14.20 6.39 -11.05
CA GLY A 195 14.87 5.11 -11.00
C GLY A 195 15.24 4.54 -12.37
N PHE A 196 16.35 3.79 -12.44
CA PHE A 196 16.78 3.07 -13.64
C PHE A 196 16.23 1.63 -13.74
N TRP A 197 15.47 1.18 -12.73
CA TRP A 197 14.98 -0.20 -12.59
C TRP A 197 13.65 -0.43 -13.30
#